data_AF-A0A2M8NN80-F1
#
_entry.id   AF-A0A2M8NN80-F1
#
_cell.length_a   1.000
_cell.length_b   1.000
_cell.length_c   1.000
_cell.angle_alpha   90.00
_cell.angle_beta   90.00
_cell.angle_gamma   90.00
#
_symmetry.space_group_name_H-M   'P 1'
#
loop_
_entity.id
_entity.type
_entity.pdbx_description
1 polymer ?
#
loop_
_entity_poly.entity_id
_entity_poly.type
_entity_poly.pdbx_seq_one_letter_code
_entity_poly.pdbx_strand_id
1 'polypeptide(L)'
;MTDQIELLMYSRSYGCPYITIAKRVLNDHALAYREIHIDKDADAKARVIEWTGFQSVPTIIVTEPGGLLPIEPPSPLAKGASPRGIDRGAMITEASIDELERWLRKHGFISAEAGA
;
A
#
# COMPACT_ATOMS: atom_id res chain seq x y z
N MET A 1 3.28 17.42 9.58
CA MET A 1 3.41 16.41 10.66
C MET A 1 3.42 14.99 10.08
N THR A 2 4.12 14.78 8.96
CA THR A 2 4.29 13.45 8.31
C THR A 2 5.65 12.85 8.60
N ASP A 3 6.53 13.53 9.36
CA ASP A 3 7.90 13.08 9.66
C ASP A 3 7.98 11.84 10.57
N GLN A 4 6.84 11.24 10.92
CA GLN A 4 6.74 10.06 11.78
C GLN A 4 6.20 8.83 11.05
N ILE A 5 5.79 8.97 9.78
CA ILE A 5 5.24 7.87 8.99
C ILE A 5 5.73 7.92 7.54
N GLU A 6 5.87 6.76 6.93
CA GLU A 6 6.37 6.56 5.57
C GLU A 6 5.45 5.60 4.79
N LEU A 7 5.36 5.79 3.48
CA LEU A 7 4.71 4.85 2.58
C LEU A 7 5.70 3.80 2.11
N LEU A 8 5.36 2.53 2.32
CA LEU A 8 6.08 1.39 1.75
C LEU A 8 5.15 0.59 0.83
N MET A 9 5.56 0.44 -0.42
CA MET A 9 4.87 -0.38 -1.40
C MET A 9 5.61 -1.70 -1.63
N TYR A 10 4.93 -2.80 -1.35
CA TYR A 10 5.31 -4.13 -1.83
C TYR A 10 4.79 -4.31 -3.25
N SER A 11 5.70 -4.53 -4.18
CA SER A 11 5.42 -4.64 -5.61
C SER A 11 6.15 -5.86 -6.22
N ARG A 12 6.18 -5.96 -7.54
CA ARG A 12 6.95 -6.95 -8.28
C ARG A 12 7.69 -6.29 -9.44
N SER A 13 8.78 -6.91 -9.89
CA SER A 13 9.58 -6.35 -11.00
C SER A 13 8.93 -6.48 -12.38
N TYR A 14 7.90 -7.31 -12.53
CA TYR A 14 7.13 -7.46 -13.77
C TYR A 14 5.83 -6.66 -13.73
N GLY A 15 5.42 -6.13 -14.88
CA GLY A 15 4.30 -5.19 -15.01
C GLY A 15 2.97 -5.77 -14.53
N CYS A 16 2.33 -5.10 -13.56
CA CYS A 16 0.97 -5.35 -13.11
C CYS A 16 0.16 -4.04 -13.28
N PRO A 17 -1.05 -4.07 -13.86
CA PRO A 17 -1.88 -2.88 -14.05
C PRO A 17 -2.09 -2.10 -12.74
N TYR A 18 -2.29 -2.81 -11.63
CA TYR A 18 -2.49 -2.19 -10.32
C TYR A 18 -1.23 -1.50 -9.78
N ILE A 19 -0.03 -2.02 -10.08
CA ILE A 19 1.23 -1.36 -9.70
C ILE A 19 1.36 -0.05 -10.47
N THR A 20 1.05 -0.05 -11.77
CA THR A 20 1.05 1.16 -12.59
C THR A 20 0.07 2.21 -12.06
N ILE A 21 -1.14 1.79 -11.67
CA ILE A 21 -2.14 2.68 -11.06
C ILE A 21 -1.61 3.28 -9.76
N ALA A 22 -1.10 2.44 -8.84
CA ALA A 22 -0.57 2.92 -7.57
C ALA A 22 0.59 3.91 -7.77
N LYS A 23 1.57 3.57 -8.61
CA LYS A 23 2.71 4.46 -8.92
C LYS A 23 2.26 5.78 -9.51
N ARG A 24 1.25 5.77 -10.38
CA ARG A 24 0.68 6.98 -10.95
C ARG A 24 0.08 7.87 -9.86
N VAL A 25 -0.77 7.34 -8.99
CA VAL A 25 -1.37 8.14 -7.90
C VAL A 25 -0.30 8.73 -6.99
N LEU A 26 0.68 7.92 -6.57
CA LEU A 26 1.77 8.42 -5.72
C LEU A 26 2.59 9.51 -6.43
N ASN A 27 2.83 9.39 -7.72
CA ASN A 27 3.54 10.39 -8.53
C ASN A 27 2.72 11.66 -8.77
N ASP A 28 1.43 11.52 -9.08
CA ASP A 28 0.52 12.66 -9.35
C ASP A 28 0.40 13.57 -8.11
N HIS A 29 0.52 12.99 -6.91
CA HIS A 29 0.54 13.71 -5.63
C HIS A 29 1.95 14.00 -5.09
N ALA A 30 3.00 13.75 -5.87
CA ALA A 30 4.41 13.96 -5.51
C ALA A 30 4.82 13.33 -4.16
N LEU A 31 4.27 12.15 -3.84
CA LEU A 31 4.51 11.45 -2.59
C LEU A 31 5.81 10.65 -2.63
N ALA A 32 6.62 10.79 -1.59
CA ALA A 32 7.75 9.91 -1.35
C ALA A 32 7.26 8.55 -0.85
N TYR A 33 7.84 7.47 -1.38
CA TYR A 33 7.59 6.11 -0.92
C TYR A 33 8.81 5.22 -1.16
N ARG A 34 8.93 4.17 -0.36
CA ARG A 34 9.85 3.06 -0.61
C ARG A 34 9.15 1.95 -1.38
N GLU A 35 9.92 1.21 -2.16
CA GLU A 35 9.44 0.06 -2.93
C GLU A 35 10.27 -1.19 -2.64
N ILE A 36 9.60 -2.31 -2.34
CA ILE A 36 10.23 -3.62 -2.18
C ILE A 36 9.59 -4.63 -3.13
N HIS A 37 10.42 -5.33 -3.88
CA HIS A 37 10.00 -6.33 -4.87
C HIS A 37 9.90 -7.72 -4.25
N ILE A 38 8.69 -8.24 -4.06
CA ILE A 38 8.47 -9.55 -3.43
C ILE A 38 8.94 -10.73 -4.30
N ASP A 39 9.18 -10.52 -5.60
CA ASP A 39 9.75 -11.54 -6.48
C ASP A 39 11.27 -11.67 -6.35
N LYS A 40 11.92 -10.73 -5.64
CA LYS A 40 13.37 -10.71 -5.38
C LYS A 40 13.73 -10.86 -3.90
N ASP A 41 12.74 -10.74 -3.01
CA ASP A 41 12.89 -10.82 -1.55
C ASP A 41 11.87 -11.84 -0.99
N ALA A 42 12.40 -12.96 -0.50
CA ALA A 42 11.59 -14.06 0.03
C ALA A 42 10.87 -13.69 1.33
N ASP A 43 11.45 -12.82 2.16
CA ASP A 43 10.86 -12.39 3.42
C ASP A 43 9.72 -11.39 3.16
N ALA A 44 9.91 -10.49 2.19
CA ALA A 44 8.85 -9.59 1.74
C ALA A 44 7.66 -10.36 1.16
N LYS A 45 7.93 -11.41 0.38
CA LYS A 45 6.90 -12.31 -0.13
C LYS A 45 6.13 -13.02 0.99
N ALA A 46 6.84 -13.55 1.99
CA ALA A 46 6.24 -14.21 3.13
C ALA A 46 5.29 -13.27 3.89
N ARG A 47 5.72 -12.03 4.15
CA ARG A 47 4.89 -10.99 4.79
C ARG A 47 3.59 -10.71 4.02
N VAL A 48 3.67 -10.50 2.71
CA VAL A 48 2.47 -10.22 1.89
C VAL A 48 1.50 -11.41 1.90
N ILE A 49 2.02 -12.64 1.85
CA ILE A 49 1.20 -13.86 1.96
C ILE A 49 0.56 -13.96 3.34
N GLU A 50 1.29 -13.67 4.41
CA GLU A 50 0.75 -13.68 5.77
C GLU A 50 -0.39 -12.67 5.93
N TRP A 51 -0.22 -11.45 5.42
CA TRP A 51 -1.23 -10.41 5.57
C TRP A 51 -2.47 -10.63 4.71
N THR A 52 -2.30 -11.11 3.48
CA THR A 52 -3.38 -11.13 2.48
C THR A 52 -3.90 -12.53 2.19
N GLY A 53 -3.16 -13.58 2.53
CA GLY A 53 -3.38 -14.95 2.07
C GLY A 53 -2.89 -15.21 0.63
N PHE A 54 -2.40 -14.17 -0.07
CA PHE A 54 -2.02 -14.20 -1.48
C PHE A 54 -0.71 -13.45 -1.70
N GLN A 55 -0.21 -13.45 -2.93
CA GLN A 55 0.92 -12.58 -3.32
C GLN A 55 0.40 -11.25 -3.90
N SER A 56 -0.75 -10.75 -3.45
CA SER A 56 -1.44 -9.62 -4.08
C SER A 56 -0.60 -8.34 -4.03
N VAL A 57 -0.38 -7.75 -5.20
CA VAL A 57 0.46 -6.55 -5.38
C VAL A 57 -0.20 -5.55 -6.34
N PRO A 58 -0.06 -4.25 -6.09
CA PRO A 58 0.71 -3.64 -5.01
C PRO A 58 0.00 -3.80 -3.67
N THR A 59 0.77 -4.01 -2.61
CA THR A 59 0.30 -3.88 -1.22
C THR A 59 1.05 -2.71 -0.61
N ILE A 60 0.33 -1.65 -0.24
CA ILE A 60 0.88 -0.42 0.30
C ILE A 60 0.58 -0.38 1.79
N ILE A 61 1.57 0.00 2.58
CA ILE A 61 1.43 0.17 4.02
C ILE A 61 1.88 1.56 4.49
N VAL A 62 1.32 1.99 5.61
CA VAL A 62 1.89 3.07 6.43
C VAL A 62 2.83 2.43 7.45
N THR A 63 4.09 2.84 7.47
CA THR A 63 5.12 2.31 8.37
C THR A 63 5.86 3.44 9.08
N GLU A 64 6.60 3.12 10.13
CA GLU A 64 7.58 4.06 10.69
C GLU A 64 8.73 4.27 9.68
N PRO A 65 9.45 5.41 9.71
CA PRO A 65 10.55 5.65 8.79
C PRO A 65 11.58 4.51 8.80
N GLY A 66 11.82 3.91 7.63
CA GLY A 66 12.73 2.77 7.48
C GLY A 66 12.13 1.41 7.87
N GLY A 67 10.91 1.37 8.38
CA GLY A 67 10.18 0.18 8.78
C GLY A 67 9.79 -0.73 7.62
N LEU A 68 9.39 -1.95 7.97
CA LEU A 68 8.94 -3.00 7.05
C LEU A 68 7.57 -3.57 7.43
N LEU A 69 6.96 -3.05 8.50
CA LEU A 69 5.69 -3.53 9.03
C LEU A 69 4.73 -2.36 9.15
N PRO A 70 3.42 -2.59 8.97
CA PRO A 70 2.45 -1.52 9.16
C PRO A 70 2.49 -1.04 10.61
N ILE A 71 2.28 0.26 10.84
CA ILE A 71 2.28 0.88 12.18
C ILE A 71 1.23 0.27 13.13
N GLU A 72 0.19 -0.35 12.56
CA GLU A 72 -0.80 -1.14 13.25
C GLU A 72 -1.09 -2.43 12.48
N PRO A 73 -1.43 -3.55 13.15
CA PRO A 73 -1.83 -4.77 12.46
C PRO A 73 -3.01 -4.51 11.51
N PRO A 74 -2.97 -5.02 10.27
CA PRO A 74 -4.06 -4.81 9.33
C PRO A 74 -5.32 -5.54 9.78
N SER A 75 -6.48 -4.93 9.52
CA SER A 75 -7.78 -5.55 9.82
C SER A 75 -7.86 -6.95 9.18
N PRO A 76 -8.39 -7.97 9.88
CA PRO A 76 -8.40 -9.34 9.37
C PRO A 76 -9.29 -9.46 8.13
N LEU A 77 -8.90 -10.37 7.22
CA LEU A 77 -9.73 -10.80 6.11
C LEU A 77 -10.38 -12.14 6.44
N ALA A 78 -11.62 -12.33 6.00
CA ALA A 78 -12.21 -13.66 5.98
C ALA A 78 -11.36 -14.58 5.09
N LYS A 79 -11.16 -15.82 5.52
CA LYS A 79 -10.30 -16.78 4.80
C LYS A 79 -10.78 -16.94 3.35
N GLY A 80 -9.91 -16.67 2.39
CA GLY A 80 -10.19 -16.75 0.95
C GLY A 80 -10.88 -15.52 0.35
N ALA A 81 -11.22 -14.50 1.16
CA ALA A 81 -11.72 -13.23 0.65
C ALA A 81 -10.60 -12.45 -0.07
N SER A 82 -10.95 -11.77 -1.14
CA SER A 82 -10.00 -10.94 -1.88
C SER A 82 -9.59 -9.71 -1.04
N PRO A 83 -8.29 -9.37 -0.97
CA PRO A 83 -7.80 -8.18 -0.27
C PRO A 83 -8.00 -6.87 -1.06
N ARG A 84 -8.46 -6.97 -2.32
CA ARG A 84 -8.44 -5.88 -3.30
C ARG A 84 -9.34 -4.71 -2.89
N GLY A 85 -8.78 -3.51 -2.86
CA GLY A 85 -9.52 -2.26 -2.64
C GLY A 85 -10.04 -2.07 -1.21
N ILE A 86 -9.75 -3.01 -0.30
CA ILE A 86 -10.22 -2.95 1.09
C ILE A 86 -9.23 -2.13 1.92
N ASP A 87 -9.72 -1.04 2.52
CA ASP A 87 -9.00 -0.34 3.59
C ASP A 87 -8.93 -1.24 4.82
N ARG A 88 -7.70 -1.67 5.16
CA ARG A 88 -7.44 -2.55 6.30
C ARG A 88 -6.68 -1.82 7.42
N GLY A 89 -6.86 -0.51 7.55
CA GLY A 89 -6.12 0.33 8.51
C GLY A 89 -4.88 0.90 7.87
N ALA A 90 -3.69 0.60 8.42
CA ALA A 90 -2.40 0.95 7.85
C ALA A 90 -2.00 0.13 6.60
N MET A 91 -2.95 -0.52 5.91
CA MET A 91 -2.70 -1.32 4.71
C MET A 91 -3.82 -1.22 3.68
N ILE A 92 -3.44 -1.16 2.41
CA ILE A 92 -4.35 -1.29 1.27
C ILE A 92 -3.69 -2.11 0.14
N THR A 93 -4.46 -2.98 -0.53
CA THR A 93 -3.94 -3.89 -1.56
C THR A 93 -4.72 -3.75 -2.85
N GLU A 94 -4.02 -3.71 -4.00
CA GLU A 94 -4.59 -3.69 -5.36
C GLU A 94 -5.70 -2.64 -5.58
N ALA A 95 -5.58 -1.49 -4.91
CA ALA A 95 -6.57 -0.43 -4.96
C ALA A 95 -6.70 0.20 -6.36
N SER A 96 -7.92 0.63 -6.68
CA SER A 96 -8.20 1.64 -7.71
C SER A 96 -7.69 3.02 -7.28
N ILE A 97 -7.76 3.99 -8.20
CA ILE A 97 -7.36 5.38 -7.94
C ILE A 97 -8.14 5.96 -6.76
N ASP A 98 -9.48 5.92 -6.83
CA ASP A 98 -10.36 6.51 -5.81
C ASP A 98 -10.20 5.86 -4.42
N GLU A 99 -9.96 4.54 -4.38
CA GLU A 99 -9.70 3.82 -3.13
C GLU A 99 -8.36 4.22 -2.52
N LEU A 100 -7.31 4.31 -3.34
CA LEU A 100 -5.97 4.69 -2.88
C LEU A 100 -5.94 6.15 -2.41
N GLU A 101 -6.54 7.08 -3.16
CA GLU A 101 -6.59 8.48 -2.76
C GLU A 101 -7.35 8.68 -1.45
N ARG A 102 -8.49 8.00 -1.28
CA ARG A 102 -9.26 8.04 -0.03
C ARG A 102 -8.44 7.55 1.15
N TRP A 103 -7.70 6.47 0.96
CA TRP A 103 -6.81 5.91 1.97
C TRP A 103 -5.63 6.84 2.28
N LEU A 104 -5.03 7.48 1.28
CA LEU A 104 -3.96 8.48 1.47
C LEU A 104 -4.45 9.72 2.22
N ARG A 105 -5.68 10.21 1.94
CA ARG A 105 -6.31 11.31 2.68
C ARG A 105 -6.54 10.95 4.14
N LYS A 106 -7.04 9.74 4.42
CA LYS A 106 -7.24 9.23 5.79
C LYS A 106 -5.96 9.26 6.62
N HIS A 107 -4.83 8.93 6.02
CA HIS A 107 -3.52 8.93 6.68
C HIS A 107 -2.76 10.28 6.59
N GLY A 108 -3.38 11.30 5.99
CA GLY A 108 -2.82 12.65 5.94
C GLY A 108 -1.68 12.85 4.94
N PHE A 109 -1.48 11.92 3.98
CA PHE A 109 -0.46 12.07 2.93
C PHE A 109 -0.86 13.08 1.87
N ILE A 110 -2.16 13.21 1.59
CA ILE A 110 -2.69 14.21 0.64
C ILE A 110 -3.82 14.99 1.31
N SER A 111 -3.91 16.28 1.02
CA SER A 111 -4.95 17.16 1.57
C SER A 111 -6.34 16.77 1.06
N ALA A 112 -7.40 17.12 1.79
CA ALA A 112 -8.79 16.88 1.35
C ALA A 112 -9.22 17.72 0.14
N GLU A 113 -8.42 18.71 -0.27
CA GLU A 113 -8.74 19.63 -1.36
C GLU A 113 -7.85 19.40 -2.58
N ALA A 114 -8.42 18.79 -3.60
CA ALA A 114 -8.01 18.95 -4.99
C ALA A 114 -9.25 18.65 -5.83
N GLY A 115 -10.11 19.65 -5.95
CA GLY A 115 -11.42 19.55 -6.61
C GLY A 115 -12.14 20.89 -6.54
N ALA A 116 -11.53 21.91 -7.17
CA ALA A 116 -12.22 23.12 -7.61
C ALA A 116 -12.25 23.11 -9.14
#